data_AF-A0A699Z0J7-F1
#
_entry.id   AF-A0A699Z0J7-F1
#
_cell.length_a   1.000
_cell.length_b   1.000
_cell.length_c   1.000
_cell.angle_alpha   90.00
_cell.angle_beta   90.00
_cell.angle_gamma   90.00
#
_symmetry.space_group_name_H-M   'P 1'
#
loop_
_entity.id
_entity.type
_entity.pdbx_description
1 polymer ?
#
loop_
_entity_poly.entity_id
_entity_poly.type
_entity_poly.pdbx_seq_one_letter_code
_entity_poly.pdbx_strand_id
1 'polypeptide(L)'
;MAKKQARPAAAVKASMKASPKQPNPFDLKKNKAKFDVLGRRVKGSTKNVVQARMDANTKRKKTLLVEYRQIRKANSFVDKRFGGKDLTPALRLTTYRKHTGVEAL
;
A
#
# COMPACT_ATOMS: atom_id res chain seq x y z
N MET A 1 22.96 39.31 -39.38
CA MET A 1 21.88 39.52 -38.39
C MET A 1 21.06 38.24 -38.30
N ALA A 2 21.11 37.52 -37.18
CA ALA A 2 20.44 36.22 -37.02
C ALA A 2 19.02 36.40 -36.47
N LYS A 3 18.00 35.89 -37.18
CA LYS A 3 16.59 35.90 -36.76
C LYS A 3 16.40 34.95 -35.56
N LYS A 4 15.97 35.50 -34.43
CA LYS A 4 15.59 34.76 -33.22
C LYS A 4 14.20 34.15 -33.45
N GLN A 5 14.14 32.83 -33.67
CA GLN A 5 12.87 32.10 -33.79
C GLN A 5 12.17 32.04 -32.42
N ALA A 6 10.98 32.61 -32.33
CA ALA A 6 10.13 32.53 -31.13
C ALA A 6 9.53 31.13 -31.02
N ARG A 7 9.68 30.49 -29.85
CA ARG A 7 9.03 29.20 -29.54
C ARG A 7 7.51 29.39 -29.52
N PRO A 8 6.71 28.51 -30.14
CA PRO A 8 5.27 28.65 -30.19
C PRO A 8 4.67 28.54 -28.78
N ALA A 9 3.80 29.48 -28.42
CA ALA A 9 3.11 29.54 -27.12
C ALA A 9 2.31 28.26 -26.78
N ALA A 10 1.99 27.43 -27.77
CA ALA A 10 1.36 26.13 -27.60
C ALA A 10 2.23 25.12 -26.81
N ALA A 11 3.56 25.22 -26.89
CA ALA A 11 4.47 24.34 -26.16
C ALA A 11 4.59 24.70 -24.67
N VAL A 12 4.18 25.90 -24.27
CA VAL A 12 4.24 26.38 -22.87
C VAL A 12 3.02 25.90 -22.06
N LYS A 13 1.89 25.61 -22.72
CA LYS A 13 0.67 25.11 -22.05
C LYS A 13 0.70 23.61 -21.74
N ALA A 14 1.55 22.83 -22.43
CA ALA A 14 1.66 21.38 -22.22
C ALA A 14 2.49 20.99 -20.98
N SER A 15 3.24 21.92 -20.37
CA SER A 15 4.08 21.65 -19.20
C SER A 15 3.40 21.93 -17.86
N MET A 16 2.16 22.44 -17.83
CA MET A 16 1.39 22.60 -16.60
C MET A 16 0.68 21.30 -16.22
N LYS A 17 1.41 20.18 -16.14
CA LYS A 17 0.94 19.03 -15.38
C LYS A 17 0.83 19.50 -13.94
N ALA A 18 -0.39 19.56 -13.43
CA ALA A 18 -0.71 19.98 -12.08
C ALA A 18 0.30 19.39 -11.09
N SER A 19 1.04 20.25 -10.40
CA SER A 19 1.90 19.84 -9.30
C SER A 19 1.10 18.93 -8.38
N PRO A 20 1.64 17.78 -7.93
CA PRO A 20 0.90 16.88 -7.07
C PRO A 20 0.39 17.68 -5.86
N LYS A 21 -0.95 17.71 -5.73
CA LYS A 21 -1.61 18.46 -4.66
C LYS A 21 -1.04 17.95 -3.34
N GLN A 22 -0.53 18.87 -2.52
CA GLN A 22 0.06 18.48 -1.24
C GLN A 22 -0.95 17.65 -0.47
N PRO A 23 -0.55 16.48 0.06
CA PRO A 23 -1.45 15.64 0.84
C PRO A 23 -1.98 16.42 2.03
N ASN A 24 -3.25 16.19 2.37
CA ASN A 24 -3.91 16.84 3.48
C ASN A 24 -3.08 16.67 4.77
N PRO A 25 -2.76 17.76 5.50
CA PRO A 25 -1.96 17.68 6.73
C PRO A 25 -2.59 16.82 7.82
N PHE A 26 -3.93 16.68 7.83
CA PHE A 26 -4.64 15.87 8.83
C PHE A 26 -4.51 14.35 8.60
N ASP A 27 -4.19 13.94 7.38
CA ASP A 27 -4.00 12.51 7.05
C ASP A 27 -2.60 12.03 7.44
N LEU A 28 -1.67 12.97 7.64
CA LEU A 28 -0.26 12.70 7.91
C LEU A 28 0.05 12.74 9.40
N LYS A 29 0.50 11.61 9.95
CA LYS A 29 1.16 11.56 11.26
C LYS A 29 2.65 11.80 11.07
N LYS A 30 3.18 12.81 11.76
CA LYS A 30 4.61 13.11 11.81
C LYS A 30 5.15 12.79 13.21
N ASN A 31 6.32 12.16 13.28
CA ASN A 31 7.06 11.97 14.52
C ASN A 31 8.28 12.89 14.52
N LYS A 32 8.40 13.75 15.55
CA LYS A 32 9.53 14.68 15.68
C LYS A 32 10.65 13.99 16.45
N ALA A 33 11.86 14.01 15.87
CA ALA A 33 13.05 13.57 16.58
C ALA A 33 13.35 14.55 17.73
N LYS A 34 13.73 14.02 18.90
CA LYS A 34 14.10 14.84 20.06
C LYS A 34 15.41 15.61 19.82
N PHE A 35 16.39 14.93 19.20
CA PHE A 35 17.71 15.47 18.89
C PHE A 35 17.93 15.46 17.39
N ASP A 36 18.56 16.50 16.87
CA ASP A 36 19.03 16.55 15.49
C ASP A 36 20.38 15.84 15.39
N VAL A 37 20.47 14.84 14.51
CA VAL A 37 21.68 14.07 14.30
C VAL A 37 21.98 14.11 12.80
N LEU A 38 23.11 14.72 12.46
CA LEU A 38 23.56 14.88 11.08
C LEU A 38 23.58 13.51 10.36
N GLY A 39 22.96 13.45 9.19
CA GLY A 39 22.90 12.24 8.35
C GLY A 39 21.86 11.18 8.76
N ARG A 40 21.09 11.36 9.85
CA ARG A 40 20.13 10.36 10.30
C ARG A 40 18.80 10.41 9.53
N ARG A 41 18.52 9.39 8.70
CA ARG A 41 17.20 9.20 8.07
C ARG A 41 16.37 8.15 8.82
N VAL A 42 15.28 8.59 9.45
CA VAL A 42 14.34 7.69 10.15
C VAL A 42 13.24 7.25 9.18
N LYS A 43 13.29 5.97 8.77
CA LYS A 43 12.23 5.36 7.95
C LYS A 43 10.89 5.45 8.68
N GLY A 44 9.87 5.98 8.02
CA GLY A 44 8.52 6.11 8.57
C GLY A 44 8.34 7.25 9.59
N SER A 45 9.16 8.30 9.55
CA SER A 45 8.95 9.53 10.35
C SER A 45 7.63 10.23 9.99
N THR A 46 7.20 10.11 8.73
CA THR A 46 5.91 10.58 8.22
C THR A 46 5.12 9.38 7.69
N LYS A 47 3.85 9.27 8.08
CA LYS A 47 2.96 8.19 7.64
C LYS A 47 1.57 8.75 7.35
N ASN A 48 0.95 8.33 6.25
CA ASN A 48 -0.47 8.58 6.01
C ASN A 48 -1.30 7.55 6.79
N VAL A 49 -1.94 8.01 7.87
CA VAL A 49 -2.71 7.15 8.77
C VAL A 49 -4.00 6.68 8.12
N VAL A 50 -4.65 7.56 7.36
CA VAL A 50 -5.93 7.29 6.71
C VAL A 50 -5.76 6.20 5.66
N GLN A 51 -4.75 6.34 4.80
CA GLN A 51 -4.44 5.32 3.78
C GLN A 51 -4.14 3.96 4.42
N ALA A 52 -3.30 3.93 5.45
CA ALA A 52 -2.97 2.68 6.14
C ALA A 52 -4.21 1.98 6.74
N ARG A 53 -5.15 2.76 7.29
CA ARG A 53 -6.44 2.24 7.81
C ARG A 53 -7.33 1.70 6.70
N MET A 54 -7.41 2.40 5.57
CA MET A 54 -8.19 1.97 4.40
C MET A 54 -7.66 0.64 3.85
N ASP A 55 -6.34 0.50 3.75
CA ASP A 55 -5.70 -0.73 3.28
C ASP A 55 -5.99 -1.89 4.23
N ALA A 56 -5.89 -1.67 5.54
CA ALA A 56 -6.22 -2.68 6.55
C ALA A 56 -7.68 -3.13 6.44
N ASN A 57 -8.62 -2.20 6.28
CA ASN A 57 -10.03 -2.54 6.09
C ASN A 57 -10.28 -3.29 4.79
N THR A 58 -9.60 -2.92 3.72
CA THR A 58 -9.68 -3.62 2.42
C THR A 58 -9.17 -5.05 2.55
N LYS A 59 -8.08 -5.26 3.28
CA LYS A 59 -7.54 -6.62 3.57
C LYS A 59 -8.56 -7.45 4.35
N ARG A 60 -9.15 -6.93 5.43
CA ARG A 60 -10.17 -7.63 6.23
C ARG A 60 -11.41 -8.00 5.43
N LYS A 61 -11.87 -7.11 4.54
CA LYS A 61 -13.00 -7.39 3.62
C LYS A 61 -12.70 -8.51 2.63
N LYS A 62 -11.42 -8.73 2.28
CA LYS A 62 -11.01 -9.81 1.37
C LYS A 62 -10.80 -11.15 2.09
N THR A 63 -10.45 -11.14 3.37
CA THR A 63 -10.15 -12.36 4.15
C THR A 63 -11.28 -12.71 5.10
N LEU A 64 -11.32 -12.05 6.27
CA LEU A 64 -12.26 -12.35 7.37
C LEU A 64 -13.72 -12.33 6.93
N LEU A 65 -14.10 -11.38 6.07
CA LEU A 65 -15.47 -11.29 5.59
C LEU A 65 -15.87 -12.50 4.72
N VAL A 66 -14.93 -13.00 3.91
CA VAL A 66 -15.17 -14.15 3.03
C VAL A 66 -15.27 -15.41 3.89
N GLU A 67 -14.36 -15.58 4.85
CA GLU A 67 -14.40 -16.67 5.82
C GLU A 67 -15.72 -16.67 6.60
N TYR A 68 -16.12 -15.53 7.16
CA TYR A 68 -17.39 -15.40 7.90
C TYR A 68 -18.61 -15.82 7.08
N ARG A 69 -18.68 -15.42 5.81
CA ARG A 69 -19.75 -15.82 4.89
C ARG A 69 -19.77 -17.32 4.58
N GLN A 70 -18.65 -18.00 4.76
CA GLN A 70 -18.50 -19.44 4.49
C GLN A 70 -18.74 -20.32 5.73
N ILE A 71 -18.66 -19.78 6.96
CA ILE A 71 -18.79 -20.56 8.21
C ILE A 71 -20.05 -21.44 8.26
N ARG A 72 -21.19 -20.95 7.76
CA ARG A 72 -22.48 -21.67 7.77
C ARG A 72 -22.82 -22.36 6.45
N LYS A 73 -21.87 -22.45 5.51
CA LYS A 73 -22.09 -23.13 4.23
C LYS A 73 -21.60 -24.58 4.32
N ALA A 74 -22.48 -25.51 3.98
CA ALA A 74 -22.16 -26.94 3.97
C ALA A 74 -21.25 -27.33 2.78
N ASN A 75 -21.20 -26.53 1.72
CA ASN A 75 -20.38 -26.79 0.54
C ASN A 75 -19.02 -26.07 0.61
N SER A 76 -17.94 -26.79 0.30
CA SER A 76 -16.60 -26.22 0.14
C SER A 76 -16.01 -26.70 -1.19
N PHE A 77 -15.51 -25.75 -1.99
CA PHE A 77 -14.82 -26.07 -3.24
C PHE A 77 -13.34 -26.30 -2.95
N VAL A 78 -12.82 -27.47 -3.33
CA VAL A 78 -11.41 -27.83 -3.14
C VAL A 78 -10.73 -27.86 -4.52
N ASP A 79 -9.85 -26.90 -4.78
CA ASP A 79 -9.09 -26.85 -6.04
C ASP A 79 -7.90 -27.83 -6.00
N LYS A 80 -8.02 -28.92 -6.76
CA LYS A 80 -7.00 -29.99 -6.83
C LYS A 80 -5.79 -29.62 -7.70
N ARG A 81 -5.83 -28.55 -8.48
CA ARG A 81 -4.71 -28.14 -9.35
C ARG A 81 -3.55 -27.54 -8.56
N PHE A 82 -3.86 -26.96 -7.40
CA PHE A 82 -2.88 -26.27 -6.54
C PHE A 82 -2.39 -27.12 -5.35
N GLY A 83 -2.65 -28.43 -5.35
CA GLY A 83 -2.33 -29.35 -4.25
C GLY A 83 -1.66 -30.63 -4.72
N GLY A 84 -0.35 -30.60 -4.95
CA GLY A 84 0.48 -31.81 -4.90
C GLY A 84 0.45 -32.39 -3.48
N LYS A 85 0.42 -33.71 -3.35
CA LYS A 85 0.00 -34.49 -2.18
C LYS A 85 0.85 -34.33 -0.89
N ASP A 86 1.88 -33.49 -0.88
CA ASP A 86 2.90 -33.47 0.18
C ASP A 86 2.99 -32.15 0.97
N LEU A 87 2.09 -31.17 0.75
CA LEU A 87 2.01 -29.99 1.62
C LEU A 87 1.11 -30.26 2.81
N THR A 88 1.72 -30.67 3.92
CA THR A 88 1.11 -30.92 5.23
C THR A 88 0.20 -29.76 5.70
N PRO A 89 -0.96 -30.05 6.32
CA PRO A 89 -2.01 -29.06 6.62
C PRO A 89 -1.77 -28.30 7.95
N ALA A 90 -0.52 -28.13 8.39
CA ALA A 90 -0.19 -27.42 9.64
C ALA A 90 -0.37 -25.88 9.54
N LEU A 91 -0.80 -25.37 8.39
CA LEU A 91 -0.85 -23.95 8.05
C LEU A 91 -2.28 -23.40 7.90
N ARG A 92 -3.31 -24.08 8.42
CA ARG A 92 -4.68 -23.54 8.46
C ARG A 92 -4.85 -22.31 9.37
N LEU A 93 -3.86 -21.98 10.20
CA LEU A 93 -3.80 -20.73 10.96
C LEU A 93 -2.87 -19.65 10.35
N THR A 94 -2.29 -19.86 9.15
CA THR A 94 -1.20 -18.98 8.67
C THR A 94 -1.47 -18.19 7.39
N THR A 95 -2.70 -18.18 6.85
CA THR A 95 -3.08 -17.17 5.83
C THR A 95 -3.02 -15.74 6.39
N TYR A 96 -3.03 -15.60 7.73
CA TYR A 96 -2.79 -14.35 8.45
C TYR A 96 -1.37 -13.79 8.29
N ARG A 97 -0.39 -14.62 7.85
CA ARG A 97 1.04 -14.25 7.83
C ARG A 97 1.61 -13.93 6.44
N LYS A 98 0.86 -14.11 5.34
CA LYS A 98 1.37 -13.77 3.99
C LYS A 98 1.09 -12.32 3.54
N HIS A 99 0.32 -11.54 4.31
CA HIS A 99 -0.11 -10.19 3.92
C HIS A 99 0.25 -9.09 4.94
N THR A 100 0.83 -9.47 6.06
CA THR A 100 1.48 -8.58 7.03
C THR A 100 2.95 -8.50 6.63
N GLY A 101 3.39 -7.34 6.12
CA GLY A 101 4.79 -7.06 5.79
C GLY A 101 5.63 -6.91 7.06
N VAL A 102 5.65 -7.95 7.90
CA VAL A 102 6.59 -8.15 8.99
C VAL A 102 7.65 -9.09 8.43
N GLU A 103 8.58 -8.51 7.68
CA GLU A 103 9.90 -9.13 7.52
C GLU A 103 10.54 -9.18 8.91
N ALA A 104 10.97 -10.38 9.29
CA ALA A 104 11.73 -10.61 10.50
C ALA A 104 13.07 -9.85 10.42
N LEU A 105 13.55 -9.39 11.58
CA LEU A 105 14.98 -9.18 11.79
C LEU A 105 15.75 -10.47 11.52
#